data_AF-A0A1M6QN99-F1
#
_entry.id   AF-A0A1M6QN99-F1
#
_cell.length_a   1.000
_cell.length_b   1.000
_cell.length_c   1.000
_cell.angle_alpha   90.00
_cell.angle_beta   90.00
_cell.angle_gamma   90.00
#
_symmetry.space_group_name_H-M   'P 1'
#
loop_
_entity.id
_entity.type
_entity.pdbx_description
1 polymer ?
#
loop_
_entity_poly.entity_id
_entity_poly.type
_entity_poly.pdbx_seq_one_letter_code
_entity_poly.pdbx_strand_id
1 'polypeptide(L)'
;MRRAWISRQFDWFYTLAVTLFLVFLIVVPASRFGDIRLGPDDAGPEFSFESWTAMLFAAGMGIGLMYFGVGEPMQHYLKPPTALGDTPAATREAMLITFFHWGFHAWAVYDVIDVVGEQTNRYSKDLPPERMGDHN
;
A
#
# COMPACT_ATOMS: atom_id res chain seq x y z
N MET A 1 26.62 -12.47 2.22
CA MET A 1 26.17 -13.87 2.11
C MET A 1 24.77 -14.10 2.69
N ARG A 2 24.44 -13.70 3.92
CA ARG A 2 23.06 -13.88 4.48
C ARG A 2 21.93 -13.17 3.72
N ARG A 3 22.09 -11.89 3.36
CA ARG A 3 21.02 -11.09 2.72
C ARG A 3 20.56 -11.68 1.37
N ALA A 4 21.51 -12.06 0.51
CA ALA A 4 21.21 -12.60 -0.82
C ALA A 4 20.47 -13.94 -0.79
N TRP A 5 20.70 -14.75 0.25
CA TRP A 5 19.97 -16.01 0.43
C TRP A 5 18.51 -15.75 0.83
N ILE A 6 18.29 -14.80 1.74
CA ILE A 6 16.93 -14.41 2.17
C ILE A 6 16.14 -13.87 0.99
N SER A 7 16.68 -12.90 0.24
CA SER A 7 16.00 -12.33 -0.93
C SER A 7 15.59 -13.44 -1.90
N ARG A 8 16.52 -14.29 -2.35
CA ARG A 8 16.19 -15.35 -3.32
C ARG A 8 15.06 -16.28 -2.88
N GLN A 9 14.96 -16.59 -1.59
CA GLN A 9 13.96 -17.53 -1.09
C GLN A 9 12.62 -16.86 -0.74
N PHE A 10 12.63 -15.58 -0.36
CA PHE A 10 11.44 -14.85 0.10
C PHE A 10 10.87 -13.85 -0.90
N ASP A 11 11.62 -13.46 -1.95
CA ASP A 11 11.19 -12.45 -2.92
C ASP A 11 9.86 -12.84 -3.58
N TRP A 12 9.70 -14.10 -4.02
CA TRP A 12 8.46 -14.57 -4.64
C TRP A 12 7.26 -14.48 -3.70
N PHE A 13 7.45 -14.79 -2.41
CA PHE A 13 6.41 -14.76 -1.41
C PHE A 13 6.00 -13.32 -1.13
N TYR A 14 6.98 -12.42 -0.99
CA TYR A 14 6.74 -11.00 -0.77
C TYR A 14 5.96 -10.38 -1.94
N THR A 15 6.42 -10.60 -3.18
CA THR A 15 5.74 -10.09 -4.38
C THR A 15 4.31 -10.62 -4.48
N LEU A 16 4.10 -11.91 -4.20
CA LEU A 16 2.76 -12.51 -4.22
C LEU A 16 1.85 -11.90 -3.13
N ALA A 17 2.36 -11.74 -1.91
CA ALA A 17 1.60 -11.19 -0.79
C ALA A 17 1.13 -9.74 -1.06
N VAL A 18 2.02 -8.87 -1.53
CA VAL A 18 1.68 -7.48 -1.87
C VAL A 18 0.68 -7.43 -3.03
N THR A 19 0.85 -8.28 -4.04
CA THR A 19 -0.12 -8.40 -5.14
C THR A 19 -1.50 -8.83 -4.63
N LEU A 20 -1.55 -9.78 -3.70
CA LEU A 20 -2.80 -10.23 -3.08
C LEU A 20 -3.48 -9.12 -2.28
N PHE A 21 -2.73 -8.26 -1.58
CA PHE A 21 -3.28 -7.08 -0.92
C PHE A 21 -3.92 -6.11 -1.91
N LEU A 22 -3.25 -5.84 -3.03
CA LEU A 22 -3.81 -5.00 -4.07
C LEU A 22 -5.10 -5.61 -4.67
N VAL A 23 -5.11 -6.91 -4.96
CA VAL A 23 -6.32 -7.60 -5.44
C VAL A 23 -7.43 -7.54 -4.39
N PHE A 24 -7.12 -7.75 -3.11
CA PHE A 24 -8.07 -7.65 -2.01
C PHE A 24 -8.73 -6.26 -1.95
N LEU A 25 -7.95 -5.19 -2.07
CA LEU A 25 -8.47 -3.82 -2.07
C LEU A 25 -9.26 -3.43 -3.31
N ILE A 26 -9.15 -4.18 -4.40
CA ILE A 26 -10.03 -4.02 -5.57
C ILE A 26 -11.32 -4.81 -5.36
N VAL A 27 -11.22 -6.04 -4.84
CA VAL A 27 -12.35 -6.96 -4.71
C VAL A 27 -13.29 -6.56 -3.57
N VAL A 28 -12.77 -6.12 -2.43
CA VAL A 28 -13.59 -5.79 -1.25
C VAL A 28 -14.54 -4.63 -1.52
N PRO A 29 -14.08 -3.46 -2.02
CA PRO A 29 -14.98 -2.35 -2.36
C PRO A 29 -15.94 -2.68 -3.50
N ALA A 30 -15.54 -3.56 -4.43
CA ALA A 30 -16.42 -4.03 -5.52
C ALA A 30 -17.47 -5.05 -5.05
N SER A 31 -17.39 -5.54 -3.82
CA SER A 31 -18.34 -6.48 -3.22
C SER A 31 -19.31 -5.75 -2.29
N ARG A 32 -20.31 -6.48 -1.75
CA ARG A 32 -21.23 -5.97 -0.71
C ARG A 32 -20.55 -5.39 0.53
N PHE A 33 -19.28 -5.72 0.77
CA PHE A 33 -18.53 -5.21 1.91
C PHE A 33 -18.06 -3.76 1.68
N GLY A 34 -18.03 -3.27 0.43
CA GLY A 34 -17.70 -1.88 0.11
C GLY A 34 -18.75 -0.87 0.54
N ASP A 35 -20.01 -1.30 0.72
CA ASP A 35 -21.10 -0.44 1.17
C ASP A 35 -21.03 -0.16 2.70
N ILE A 36 -20.15 -0.88 3.42
CA ILE A 36 -19.99 -0.72 4.87
C ILE A 36 -19.20 0.56 5.13
N ARG A 37 -19.81 1.50 5.86
CA ARG A 37 -19.12 2.70 6.33
C ARG A 37 -18.12 2.36 7.42
N LEU A 38 -16.92 2.92 7.31
CA LEU A 38 -15.91 2.89 8.36
C LEU A 38 -16.31 3.91 9.43
N GLY A 39 -16.90 3.42 10.52
CA GLY A 39 -17.48 4.22 11.60
C GLY A 39 -18.92 3.82 11.94
N PRO A 40 -19.59 4.57 12.83
CA PRO A 40 -21.02 4.40 13.14
C PRO A 40 -21.90 4.48 11.88
N ASP A 41 -23.02 3.76 11.86
CA ASP A 41 -23.87 3.66 10.65
C ASP A 41 -24.47 5.01 10.23
N ASP A 42 -24.62 5.94 11.19
CA ASP A 42 -25.10 7.32 11.01
C ASP A 42 -23.98 8.33 10.74
N ALA A 43 -22.71 7.92 10.77
CA ALA A 43 -21.58 8.81 10.53
C ALA A 43 -21.50 9.24 9.05
N GLY A 44 -21.27 10.54 8.86
CA GLY A 44 -20.90 11.14 7.57
C GLY A 44 -19.40 11.45 7.51
N PRO A 45 -18.86 11.75 6.32
CA PRO A 45 -17.45 12.13 6.19
C PRO A 45 -17.17 13.44 6.95
N GLU A 46 -16.14 13.43 7.81
CA GLU A 46 -15.72 14.60 8.60
C GLU A 46 -15.05 15.68 7.73
N PHE A 47 -14.40 15.27 6.65
CA PHE A 47 -13.70 16.15 5.72
C PHE A 47 -14.36 16.11 4.33
N SER A 48 -14.30 17.22 3.60
CA SER A 48 -14.68 17.23 2.19
C SER A 48 -13.75 16.31 1.39
N PHE A 49 -14.25 15.78 0.27
CA PHE A 49 -13.47 14.90 -0.60
C PHE A 49 -12.14 15.53 -1.08
N GLU A 50 -12.16 16.83 -1.38
CA GLU A 50 -10.97 17.59 -1.78
C GLU A 50 -9.95 17.69 -0.63
N SER A 51 -10.42 18.03 0.58
CA SER A 51 -9.56 18.12 1.77
C SER A 51 -8.97 16.76 2.14
N TRP A 52 -9.78 15.71 2.12
CA TRP A 52 -9.32 14.34 2.37
C TRP A 52 -8.26 13.89 1.37
N THR A 53 -8.48 14.17 0.08
CA THR A 53 -7.49 13.84 -0.96
C THR A 53 -6.17 14.59 -0.72
N ALA A 54 -6.23 15.89 -0.40
CA ALA A 54 -5.04 16.67 -0.08
C ALA A 54 -4.28 16.10 1.14
N MET A 55 -5.00 15.66 2.17
CA MET A 55 -4.40 15.03 3.35
C MET A 55 -3.69 13.72 3.02
N LEU A 56 -4.25 12.88 2.14
CA LEU A 56 -3.59 11.64 1.70
C LEU A 56 -2.23 11.91 1.04
N PHE A 57 -2.17 12.92 0.15
CA PHE A 57 -0.91 13.32 -0.49
C PHE A 57 0.07 13.91 0.52
N ALA A 58 -0.41 14.74 1.46
CA ALA A 58 0.43 15.34 2.49
C ALA A 58 1.02 14.32 3.47
N ALA A 59 0.26 13.27 3.82
CA ALA A 59 0.69 12.23 4.75
C ALA A 59 1.60 11.17 4.10
N GLY A 60 1.30 10.74 2.87
CA GLY A 60 1.95 9.59 2.25
C GLY A 60 3.18 9.91 1.38
N MET A 61 3.23 11.08 0.75
CA MET A 61 4.24 11.38 -0.30
C MET A 61 5.41 12.18 0.28
N GLY A 62 6.21 11.55 1.16
CA GLY A 62 7.31 12.20 1.88
C GLY A 62 8.65 12.32 1.13
N ILE A 63 9.74 12.29 1.90
CA ILE A 63 11.14 12.37 1.43
C ILE A 63 11.53 11.26 0.44
N GLY A 64 10.85 10.11 0.53
CA GLY A 64 11.11 8.95 -0.32
C GLY A 64 11.00 9.28 -1.81
N LEU A 65 9.98 10.05 -2.21
CA LEU A 65 9.81 10.46 -3.62
C LEU A 65 10.79 11.55 -4.03
N MET A 66 11.18 12.43 -3.10
CA MET A 66 12.19 13.43 -3.39
C MET A 66 13.55 12.79 -3.72
N TYR A 67 13.87 11.64 -3.10
CA TYR A 67 15.11 10.91 -3.34
C TYR A 67 14.99 9.87 -4.47
N PHE A 68 14.02 8.97 -4.37
CA PHE A 68 13.86 7.83 -5.29
C PHE A 68 13.02 8.16 -6.51
N GLY A 69 12.26 9.26 -6.52
CA GLY A 69 11.44 9.64 -7.67
C GLY A 69 12.26 9.92 -8.93
N VAL A 70 13.52 10.34 -8.80
CA VAL A 70 14.47 10.46 -9.91
C VAL A 70 15.54 9.37 -9.85
N GLY A 71 16.01 9.04 -8.64
CA GLY A 71 17.11 8.10 -8.46
C GLY A 71 16.80 6.70 -8.98
N GLU A 72 15.62 6.17 -8.67
CA GLU A 72 15.26 4.80 -8.99
C GLU A 72 15.01 4.57 -10.49
N PRO A 73 14.24 5.42 -11.21
CA PRO A 73 14.12 5.30 -12.67
C PRO A 73 15.48 5.40 -13.37
N MET A 74 16.36 6.31 -12.92
CA MET A 74 17.68 6.45 -13.50
C MET A 74 18.54 5.20 -13.30
N GLN A 75 18.50 4.60 -12.10
CA GLN A 75 19.20 3.36 -11.81
C GLN A 75 18.70 2.20 -12.68
N HIS A 76 17.38 2.05 -12.83
CA HIS A 76 16.80 1.02 -13.68
C HIS A 76 16.98 1.29 -15.17
N TYR A 77 17.15 2.53 -15.59
CA TYR A 77 17.46 2.87 -16.98
C TYR A 77 18.88 2.44 -17.38
N LEU A 78 19.85 2.63 -16.49
CA LEU A 78 21.24 2.23 -16.70
C LEU A 78 21.43 0.71 -16.61
N LYS A 79 20.71 0.06 -15.70
CA LYS A 79 20.80 -1.38 -15.45
C LYS A 79 19.40 -2.01 -15.35
N PRO A 80 18.65 -2.06 -16.47
CA PRO A 80 17.34 -2.69 -16.49
C PRO A 80 17.48 -4.22 -16.31
N PRO A 81 16.47 -4.88 -15.70
CA PRO A 81 16.48 -6.33 -15.53
C PRO A 81 16.51 -7.13 -16.84
N THR A 82 15.82 -6.67 -17.88
CA THR A 82 15.65 -7.44 -19.13
C THR A 82 16.09 -6.71 -20.40
N ALA A 83 15.97 -5.39 -20.47
CA ALA A 83 16.44 -4.61 -21.61
C ALA A 83 17.97 -4.42 -21.61
N LEU A 84 18.50 -3.85 -22.70
CA LEU A 84 19.84 -3.28 -22.71
C LEU A 84 19.76 -1.86 -22.13
N GLY A 85 20.62 -1.51 -21.18
CA GLY A 85 20.69 -0.17 -20.61
C GLY A 85 20.93 0.91 -21.66
N ASP A 86 20.55 2.15 -21.34
CA ASP A 86 20.68 3.31 -22.23
C ASP A 86 19.89 3.22 -23.55
N THR A 87 18.84 2.41 -23.59
CA THR A 87 17.96 2.27 -24.77
C THR A 87 16.54 2.78 -24.49
N PRO A 88 15.77 3.15 -25.53
CA PRO A 88 14.36 3.51 -25.35
C PRO A 88 13.53 2.41 -24.66
N ALA A 89 13.89 1.14 -24.87
CA ALA A 89 13.25 0.01 -24.19
C ALA A 89 13.54 0.03 -22.67
N ALA A 90 14.77 0.35 -22.27
CA ALA A 90 15.15 0.51 -20.87
C ALA A 90 14.38 1.63 -20.18
N THR A 91 14.08 2.74 -20.87
CA THR A 91 13.27 3.83 -20.29
C THR A 91 11.89 3.32 -19.89
N ARG A 92 11.25 2.54 -20.78
CA ARG A 92 9.92 1.99 -20.50
C ARG A 92 9.95 1.02 -19.33
N GLU A 93 10.91 0.10 -19.32
CA GLU A 93 11.05 -0.88 -18.24
C GLU A 93 11.36 -0.21 -16.90
N ALA A 94 12.26 0.78 -16.88
CA ALA A 94 12.60 1.53 -15.68
C ALA A 94 11.38 2.22 -15.06
N MET A 95 10.58 2.89 -15.89
CA MET A 95 9.35 3.53 -15.41
C MET A 95 8.33 2.52 -14.89
N LEU A 96 8.19 1.35 -15.53
CA LEU A 96 7.29 0.30 -15.04
C LEU A 96 7.71 -0.23 -13.67
N ILE A 97 9.02 -0.43 -13.45
CA ILE A 97 9.54 -0.92 -12.16
C ILE A 97 9.35 0.14 -11.08
N THR A 98 9.68 1.40 -11.36
CA THR A 98 9.46 2.47 -10.38
C THR A 98 7.97 2.63 -10.05
N PHE A 99 7.09 2.53 -11.04
CA PHE A 99 5.65 2.57 -10.79
C PHE A 99 5.16 1.35 -10.01
N PHE A 100 5.80 0.19 -10.18
CA PHE A 100 5.51 -0.99 -9.36
C PHE A 100 5.88 -0.74 -7.89
N HIS A 101 7.00 -0.07 -7.61
CA HIS A 101 7.43 0.21 -6.24
C HIS A 101 6.72 1.40 -5.57
N TRP A 102 6.33 2.43 -6.32
CA TRP A 102 5.73 3.66 -5.75
C TRP A 102 4.27 3.90 -6.14
N GLY A 103 3.71 3.04 -6.99
CA GLY A 103 2.30 3.07 -7.38
C GLY A 103 1.45 2.22 -6.44
N PHE A 104 0.37 1.65 -6.99
CA PHE A 104 -0.69 1.02 -6.20
C PHE A 104 -0.22 -0.10 -5.25
N HIS A 105 0.86 -0.81 -5.56
CA HIS A 105 1.36 -1.88 -4.68
C HIS A 105 1.88 -1.35 -3.33
N ALA A 106 2.52 -0.18 -3.30
CA ALA A 106 2.96 0.42 -2.04
C ALA A 106 1.78 0.90 -1.20
N TRP A 107 0.82 1.59 -1.83
CA TRP A 107 -0.39 2.07 -1.17
C TRP A 107 -1.26 0.94 -0.64
N ALA A 108 -1.33 -0.18 -1.36
CA ALA A 108 -2.12 -1.34 -0.95
C ALA A 108 -1.74 -1.89 0.42
N VAL A 109 -0.46 -1.81 0.80
CA VAL A 109 -0.03 -2.27 2.13
C VAL A 109 -0.59 -1.36 3.22
N TYR A 110 -0.57 -0.04 3.01
CA TYR A 110 -1.10 0.93 3.97
C TYR A 110 -2.61 0.80 4.12
N ASP A 111 -3.33 0.71 3.00
CA ASP A 111 -4.79 0.63 2.99
C ASP A 111 -5.30 -0.67 3.65
N VAL A 112 -4.60 -1.80 3.45
CA VAL A 112 -4.96 -3.06 4.15
C VAL A 112 -4.78 -2.92 5.66
N ILE A 113 -3.70 -2.29 6.12
CA ILE A 113 -3.47 -2.07 7.56
C ILE A 113 -4.55 -1.16 8.14
N ASP A 114 -4.91 -0.09 7.43
CA ASP A 114 -5.95 0.84 7.85
C ASP A 114 -7.31 0.15 7.98
N VAL A 115 -7.76 -0.57 6.94
CA VAL A 115 -9.03 -1.30 6.94
C VAL A 115 -9.07 -2.37 8.05
N VAL A 116 -7.99 -3.12 8.24
CA VAL A 116 -7.91 -4.13 9.31
C VAL A 116 -7.90 -3.49 10.69
N GLY A 117 -7.16 -2.40 10.85
CA GLY A 117 -7.05 -1.65 12.10
C GLY A 117 -8.39 -1.04 12.51
N GLU A 118 -9.06 -0.36 11.59
CA GLU A 118 -10.35 0.28 11.85
C GLU A 118 -11.44 -0.77 12.11
N GLN A 119 -11.44 -1.88 11.38
CA GLN A 119 -12.38 -2.96 11.65
C GLN A 119 -12.15 -3.59 13.03
N THR A 120 -10.89 -3.75 13.45
CA THR A 120 -10.55 -4.25 14.79
C THR A 120 -11.00 -3.26 15.88
N ASN A 121 -10.80 -1.96 15.64
CA ASN A 121 -11.24 -0.88 16.51
C ASN A 121 -12.78 -0.80 16.63
N ARG A 122 -13.50 -1.08 15.55
CA ARG A 122 -14.96 -1.19 15.56
C ARG A 122 -15.40 -2.34 16.45
N TYR A 123 -14.85 -3.54 16.24
CA TYR A 123 -15.18 -4.72 17.04
C TYR A 123 -14.89 -4.53 18.54
N SER A 124 -13.80 -3.83 18.90
CA SER A 124 -13.48 -3.59 20.31
C SER A 124 -14.49 -2.67 21.01
N LYS A 125 -15.03 -1.67 20.30
CA LYS A 125 -16.08 -0.79 20.82
C LYS A 125 -17.44 -1.49 20.97
N ASP A 126 -17.68 -2.54 20.19
CA ASP A 126 -18.92 -3.33 20.26
C ASP A 126 -18.91 -4.40 21.38
N LEU A 127 -17.78 -4.58 22.09
CA LEU A 127 -17.67 -5.54 23.19
C LEU A 127 -18.39 -5.06 24.47
N PRO A 128 -19.02 -5.97 25.25
CA PRO A 128 -19.59 -5.61 26.53
C PRO A 128 -18.48 -5.14 27.51
N PRO A 129 -18.76 -4.15 28.39
CA PRO A 129 -17.76 -3.53 29.26
C PRO A 129 -17.03 -4.51 30.20
N GLU A 130 -17.61 -5.67 30.50
CA GLU A 130 -17.01 -6.73 31.31
C GLU A 130 -15.78 -7.41 30.65
N ARG A 131 -15.60 -7.27 29.34
CA ARG A 131 -14.47 -7.86 28.57
C ARG A 131 -13.36 -6.87 28.24
N MET A 132 -13.48 -5.60 28.64
CA MET A 132 -12.47 -4.57 28.35
C MET A 132 -11.33 -4.51 29.40
N GLY A 133 -11.37 -5.33 30.46
CA GLY A 133 -10.56 -5.12 31.67
C GLY A 133 -9.80 -6.33 32.22
N ASP A 134 -9.29 -7.26 31.40
CA ASP A 134 -8.43 -8.36 31.87
C ASP A 134 -6.94 -8.24 31.48
N HIS A 135 -6.53 -7.11 30.93
CA HIS A 135 -5.11 -6.84 30.62
C HIS A 135 -4.40 -6.18 31.82
N ASN A 136 -4.12 -6.98 32.85
CA ASN A 136 -3.08 -6.73 33.85
C ASN A 136 -2.12 -7.92 33.89
#